data_AF-A0A137QM13-F1
#
_entry.id   AF-A0A137QM13-F1
#
_cell.length_a   1.000
_cell.length_b   1.000
_cell.length_c   1.000
_cell.angle_alpha   90.00
_cell.angle_beta   90.00
_cell.angle_gamma   90.00
#
_symmetry.space_group_name_H-M   'P 1'
#
loop_
_entity.id
_entity.type
_entity.pdbx_description
1 polymer ?
#
loop_
_entity_poly.entity_id
_entity_poly.type
_entity_poly.pdbx_seq_one_letter_code
_entity_poly.pdbx_strand_id
1 'polypeptide(L)'
;MAKRIILEQICEIETQTVVFEQFHASLGLFSSDLHHASGHSVGYDSAIAGHFSDICLLDGSLSADNFGFAGTDLGAHTVVIGGSNWNDNTSPASVSAAAGAANVAVSFLH
;
A
#
# COMPACT_ATOMS: atom_id res chain seq x y z
N MET A 1 -10.07 2.96 2.42
CA MET A 1 -9.33 4.23 2.22
C MET A 1 -9.18 4.58 0.74
N ALA A 2 -8.40 3.84 -0.06
CA ALA A 2 -8.19 4.14 -1.48
C ALA A 2 -9.51 4.29 -2.29
N LYS A 3 -10.47 3.37 -2.12
CA LYS A 3 -11.81 3.49 -2.73
C LYS A 3 -12.53 4.80 -2.39
N ARG A 4 -12.43 5.29 -1.14
CA ARG A 4 -13.07 6.53 -0.70
C ARG A 4 -12.44 7.74 -1.38
N ILE A 5 -11.10 7.78 -1.41
CA ILE A 5 -10.34 8.86 -2.05
C ILE A 5 -10.64 8.92 -3.55
N ILE A 6 -10.58 7.78 -4.25
CA ILE A 6 -10.83 7.72 -5.70
C ILE A 6 -12.25 8.16 -6.02
N LEU A 7 -13.26 7.73 -5.24
CA LEU A 7 -14.66 8.03 -5.54
C LEU A 7 -15.11 9.44 -5.11
N GLU A 8 -14.54 10.00 -4.04
CA GLU A 8 -15.02 11.28 -3.48
C GLU A 8 -14.22 12.50 -3.96
N GLN A 9 -12.96 12.32 -4.39
CA GLN A 9 -12.06 13.44 -4.71
C GLN A 9 -11.83 13.64 -6.21
N ILE A 10 -12.24 12.71 -7.05
CA ILE A 10 -12.04 12.78 -8.50
C ILE A 10 -13.41 12.81 -9.17
N CYS A 11 -13.73 13.90 -9.87
CA CYS A 11 -15.06 14.06 -10.47
C CYS A 11 -15.22 13.30 -11.80
N GLU A 12 -14.13 13.02 -12.50
CA GLU A 12 -14.13 12.37 -13.81
C GLU A 12 -13.86 10.87 -13.69
N ILE A 13 -14.74 10.06 -14.26
CA ILE A 13 -14.66 8.60 -14.20
C ILE A 13 -13.41 8.07 -14.89
N GLU A 14 -12.99 8.68 -16.00
CA GLU A 14 -11.78 8.32 -16.72
C GLU A 14 -10.53 8.51 -15.85
N THR A 15 -10.50 9.62 -15.10
CA THR A 15 -9.43 9.93 -14.15
C THR A 15 -9.46 8.99 -12.94
N GLN A 16 -10.66 8.64 -12.43
CA GLN A 16 -10.81 7.63 -11.40
C GLN A 16 -10.25 6.27 -11.85
N THR A 17 -10.55 5.86 -13.09
CA THR A 17 -10.05 4.61 -13.67
C THR A 17 -8.53 4.62 -13.78
N VAL A 18 -7.93 5.67 -14.32
CA VAL A 18 -6.46 5.77 -14.44
C VAL A 18 -5.79 5.70 -13.06
N VAL A 19 -6.30 6.42 -12.07
CA VAL A 19 -5.75 6.42 -10.70
C VAL A 19 -5.95 5.06 -10.03
N PHE A 20 -7.09 4.41 -10.23
CA PHE A 20 -7.35 3.07 -9.72
C PHE A 20 -6.39 2.04 -10.31
N GLU A 21 -6.20 2.03 -11.63
CA GLU A 21 -5.29 1.10 -12.30
C GLU A 21 -3.83 1.34 -11.90
N GLN A 22 -3.40 2.59 -11.72
CA GLN A 22 -2.06 2.89 -11.21
C GLN A 22 -1.87 2.43 -9.76
N PHE A 23 -2.86 2.66 -8.89
CA PHE A 23 -2.85 2.17 -7.52
C PHE A 23 -2.82 0.63 -7.48
N HIS A 24 -3.62 -0.02 -8.32
CA HIS A 24 -3.66 -1.48 -8.43
C HIS A 24 -2.35 -2.07 -8.95
N ALA A 25 -1.74 -1.47 -9.98
CA ALA A 25 -0.43 -1.86 -10.49
C ALA A 25 0.67 -1.71 -9.42
N SER A 26 0.65 -0.60 -8.67
CA SER A 26 1.55 -0.36 -7.52
C SER A 26 1.42 -1.45 -6.46
N LEU A 27 0.19 -1.90 -6.15
CA LEU A 27 -0.03 -3.01 -5.23
C LEU A 27 0.42 -4.36 -5.79
N GLY A 28 0.35 -4.56 -7.10
CA GLY A 28 0.87 -5.76 -7.77
C GLY A 28 2.39 -5.90 -7.59
N LEU A 29 3.13 -4.80 -7.74
CA LEU A 29 4.58 -4.77 -7.49
C LEU A 29 4.89 -5.01 -6.00
N PHE A 30 4.16 -4.35 -5.10
CA PHE A 30 4.32 -4.55 -3.66
C PHE A 30 3.99 -5.97 -3.21
N SER A 31 3.00 -6.64 -3.82
CA SER A 31 2.71 -8.05 -3.58
C SER A 31 3.91 -8.93 -3.97
N SER A 32 4.54 -8.67 -5.11
CA SER A 32 5.75 -9.36 -5.53
C SER A 32 6.92 -9.15 -4.55
N ASP A 33 7.07 -7.92 -4.03
CA ASP A 33 8.07 -7.60 -3.01
C ASP A 33 7.80 -8.36 -1.69
N LEU A 34 6.54 -8.44 -1.23
CA LEU A 34 6.13 -9.21 -0.05
C LEU A 34 6.39 -10.71 -0.21
N HIS A 35 6.24 -11.25 -1.42
CA HIS A 35 6.59 -12.62 -1.75
C HIS A 35 8.10 -12.84 -1.95
N HIS A 36 8.92 -11.77 -1.82
CA HIS A 36 10.35 -11.78 -2.15
C HIS A 36 10.63 -12.29 -3.58
N ALA A 37 9.69 -12.11 -4.51
CA ALA A 37 9.75 -12.61 -5.88
C ALA A 37 10.29 -11.58 -6.87
N SER A 38 10.32 -10.29 -6.49
CA SER A 38 10.80 -9.18 -7.32
C SER A 38 12.31 -8.98 -7.28
N GLY A 39 12.98 -9.53 -6.25
CA GLY A 39 14.39 -9.21 -5.94
C GLY A 39 14.58 -7.89 -5.19
N HIS A 40 13.51 -7.16 -4.88
CA HIS A 40 13.55 -5.96 -4.03
C HIS A 40 13.15 -6.27 -2.60
N SER A 41 13.73 -5.54 -1.65
CA SER A 41 13.34 -5.63 -0.24
C SER A 41 12.13 -4.73 0.06
N VAL A 42 11.20 -5.23 0.86
CA VAL A 42 10.03 -4.45 1.30
C VAL A 42 10.47 -3.32 2.22
N GLY A 43 10.12 -2.09 1.84
CA GLY A 43 10.40 -0.89 2.63
C GLY A 43 9.31 0.15 2.47
N TYR A 44 9.34 1.15 3.35
CA TYR A 44 8.44 2.30 3.29
C TYR A 44 9.20 3.58 3.62
N ASP A 45 8.78 4.70 3.05
CA ASP A 45 9.33 6.00 3.44
C ASP A 45 8.77 6.42 4.81
N SER A 46 9.64 6.47 5.80
CA SER A 46 9.22 6.73 7.19
C SER A 46 8.75 8.16 7.43
N ALA A 47 9.26 9.14 6.68
CA ALA A 47 8.85 10.54 6.80
C ALA A 47 7.44 10.73 6.22
N ILE A 48 7.15 10.11 5.09
CA ILE A 48 5.83 10.17 4.46
C ILE A 48 4.80 9.34 5.25
N ALA A 49 5.16 8.11 5.64
CA ALA A 49 4.26 7.24 6.39
C ALA A 49 3.90 7.79 7.79
N GLY A 50 4.77 8.62 8.37
CA GLY A 50 4.52 9.29 9.65
C GLY A 50 3.27 10.16 9.67
N HIS A 51 2.84 10.68 8.52
CA HIS A 51 1.62 11.49 8.40
C HIS A 51 0.32 10.69 8.38
N PHE A 52 0.36 9.36 8.49
CA PHE A 52 -0.84 8.54 8.36
C PHE A 52 -1.96 8.92 9.34
N SER A 53 -1.61 9.31 10.57
CA SER A 53 -2.57 9.79 11.57
C SER A 53 -3.26 11.10 11.18
N ASP A 54 -2.62 11.89 10.33
CA ASP A 54 -3.01 13.26 10.01
C ASP A 54 -3.94 13.30 8.78
N ILE A 55 -4.05 12.18 8.06
CA ILE A 55 -4.90 12.03 6.86
C ILE A 55 -6.39 12.06 7.22
N CYS A 56 -6.76 11.50 8.38
CA CYS A 56 -8.14 11.51 8.86
C CYS A 56 -8.29 12.47 10.03
N LEU A 57 -9.17 13.46 9.85
CA LEU A 57 -9.57 14.36 10.91
C LEU A 57 -10.45 13.63 11.94
N LEU A 58 -10.59 14.23 13.12
CA LEU A 58 -11.33 13.63 14.24
C LEU A 58 -12.82 13.39 13.92
N ASP A 59 -13.37 14.14 12.97
CA ASP A 59 -14.74 14.03 12.47
C ASP A 59 -14.89 12.96 11.36
N GLY A 60 -13.81 12.26 11.01
CA GLY A 60 -13.78 11.22 9.98
C GLY A 60 -13.61 11.74 8.54
N SER A 61 -13.57 13.06 8.35
CA SER A 61 -13.24 13.69 7.07
C SER A 61 -11.74 13.57 6.75
N LEU A 62 -11.38 13.82 5.48
CA LEU A 62 -9.98 13.82 5.05
C LEU A 62 -9.36 15.19 5.28
N SER A 63 -8.12 15.23 5.74
CA SER A 63 -7.36 16.48 5.79
C SER A 63 -7.07 16.98 4.37
N ALA A 64 -7.17 18.30 4.19
CA ALA A 64 -6.76 19.01 2.98
C ALA A 64 -5.39 19.69 3.16
N ASP A 65 -4.70 19.40 4.26
CA ASP A 65 -3.42 20.03 4.58
C ASP A 65 -2.31 19.55 3.65
N ASN A 66 -1.38 20.46 3.38
CA ASN A 66 -0.13 20.10 2.75
C ASN A 66 0.80 19.48 3.80
N PHE A 67 1.05 18.17 3.70
CA PHE A 67 1.94 17.44 4.60
C PHE A 67 3.43 17.74 4.39
N GLY A 68 3.78 18.62 3.46
CA GLY A 68 5.13 19.16 3.32
C GLY A 68 6.12 18.28 2.54
N PHE A 69 5.63 17.31 1.77
CA PHE A 69 6.44 16.48 0.88
C PHE A 69 6.02 16.64 -0.59
N ALA A 70 6.99 16.52 -1.49
CA ALA A 70 6.83 16.44 -2.93
C ALA A 70 7.05 15.01 -3.43
N GLY A 71 6.66 14.74 -4.68
CA GLY A 71 6.91 13.44 -5.31
C GLY A 71 8.39 13.07 -5.40
N THR A 72 9.30 14.05 -5.43
CA THR A 72 10.75 13.85 -5.40
C THR A 72 11.28 13.38 -4.05
N ASP A 73 10.51 13.55 -2.97
CA ASP A 73 10.90 13.12 -1.63
C ASP A 73 10.59 11.62 -1.41
N LEU A 74 9.87 11.00 -2.35
CA LEU A 74 9.49 9.60 -2.27
C LEU A 74 10.73 8.70 -2.21
N GLY A 75 10.89 8.02 -1.08
CA GLY A 75 11.95 7.06 -0.84
C GLY A 75 13.23 7.67 -0.28
N ALA A 76 13.29 8.99 -0.07
CA ALA A 76 14.43 9.67 0.54
C ALA A 76 14.70 9.18 1.99
N HIS A 77 13.66 8.69 2.68
CA HIS A 77 13.74 8.12 4.03
C HIS A 77 13.23 6.67 4.06
N THR A 78 13.55 5.90 3.02
CA THR A 78 13.17 4.48 2.91
C THR A 78 13.75 3.69 4.07
N VAL A 79 12.87 3.19 4.93
CA VAL A 79 13.18 2.18 5.93
C VAL A 79 12.84 0.84 5.31
N VAL A 80 13.88 0.06 4.99
CA VAL A 80 13.72 -1.36 4.71
C VAL A 80 13.43 -2.04 6.04
N ILE A 81 12.32 -2.76 6.14
CA ILE A 81 11.98 -3.45 7.38
C ILE A 81 12.99 -4.59 7.57
N GLY A 82 13.97 -4.34 8.45
CA GLY A 82 14.97 -5.32 8.87
C GLY A 82 14.50 -6.09 10.10
N GLY A 83 14.78 -7.39 10.13
CA GLY A 83 14.42 -8.31 11.21
C GLY A 83 14.18 -9.70 10.63
N SER A 84 14.49 -10.75 11.39
CA SER A 84 14.31 -12.16 10.98
C SER A 84 12.82 -12.58 10.96
N ASN A 85 11.92 -11.77 10.38
CA ASN A 85 10.54 -12.20 10.09
C ASN A 85 10.44 -12.96 8.76
N TRP A 86 11.50 -12.91 7.96
CA TRP A 86 11.69 -13.74 6.77
C TRP A 86 12.72 -14.84 7.04
N ASN A 87 12.33 -16.08 6.73
CA ASN A 87 13.18 -17.27 6.75
C ASN A 87 13.04 -17.95 5.39
N ASP A 88 14.12 -18.00 4.61
CA ASP A 88 14.10 -18.54 3.24
C ASP A 88 13.60 -19.99 3.15
N ASN A 89 13.69 -20.77 4.24
CA ASN A 89 13.25 -22.16 4.26
C ASN A 89 11.76 -22.31 4.58
N THR A 90 11.12 -21.35 5.25
CA THR A 90 9.76 -21.54 5.80
C THR A 90 8.78 -20.41 5.43
N SER A 91 9.27 -19.17 5.28
CA SER A 91 8.46 -18.01 4.92
C SER A 91 7.79 -18.10 3.56
N PRO A 92 8.41 -18.66 2.49
CA PRO A 92 7.72 -18.78 1.21
C PRO A 92 6.41 -19.57 1.30
N ALA A 93 6.42 -20.73 1.97
CA ALA A 93 5.24 -21.58 2.11
C ALA A 93 4.16 -20.95 3.01
N SER A 94 4.56 -20.32 4.11
CA SER A 94 3.60 -19.68 5.03
C SER A 94 2.93 -18.45 4.41
N VAL A 95 3.68 -17.66 3.64
CA VAL A 95 3.14 -16.49 2.92
C VAL A 95 2.20 -16.92 1.80
N SER A 96 2.53 -17.97 1.03
CA SER A 96 1.61 -18.53 0.02
C SER A 96 0.31 -19.06 0.65
N ALA A 97 0.38 -19.74 1.80
CA ALA A 97 -0.80 -20.22 2.51
C ALA A 97 -1.68 -19.06 3.02
N ALA A 98 -1.07 -18.01 3.57
CA ALA A 98 -1.78 -16.81 4.01
C ALA A 98 -2.45 -16.08 2.83
N ALA A 99 -1.76 -15.94 1.69
CA ALA A 99 -2.33 -15.37 0.47
C ALA A 99 -3.52 -16.18 -0.06
N GLY A 100 -3.41 -17.52 -0.04
CA GLY A 100 -4.51 -18.42 -0.40
C GLY A 100 -5.74 -18.24 0.50
N ALA A 101 -5.53 -18.20 1.82
CA ALA A 101 -6.60 -17.97 2.80
C ALA A 101 -7.27 -16.59 2.62
N ALA A 102 -6.49 -15.55 2.34
CA ALA A 102 -7.01 -14.22 2.06
C ALA A 102 -7.88 -14.18 0.79
N ASN A 103 -7.44 -14.81 -0.30
CA ASN A 103 -8.22 -14.91 -1.53
C ASN A 103 -9.55 -15.65 -1.34
N VAL A 104 -9.52 -16.73 -0.54
CA VAL A 104 -10.73 -17.46 -0.16
C VAL A 104 -11.67 -16.56 0.64
N ALA A 105 -11.17 -15.84 1.65
CA ALA A 105 -11.98 -14.93 2.45
C ALA A 105 -12.62 -13.81 1.61
N VAL A 106 -11.91 -13.26 0.62
CA VAL A 106 -12.45 -12.28 -0.34
C VAL A 106 -13.56 -12.90 -1.20
N SER A 107 -13.40 -14.16 -1.64
CA SER A 107 -14.43 -14.86 -2.42
C SER A 107 -15.72 -15.15 -1.65
N PHE A 108 -15.67 -15.20 -0.31
CA PHE A 108 -16.84 -15.41 0.56
C PHE A 108 -17.61 -14.12 0.89
N LEU A 109 -17.09 -12.94 0.50
CA LEU A 109 -17.73 -11.64 0.69
C LEU A 109 -18.58 -11.18 -0.50
N HIS A 110 -18.58 -11.93 -1.62
CA HIS A 110 -19.48 -11.79 -2.75
C HIS A 110 -20.54 -12.89 -2.73
#